data_AF-A0AAV8H6P3-F1
#
_entry.id   AF-A0AAV8H6P3-F1
#
_cell.length_a   1.000
_cell.length_b   1.000
_cell.length_c   1.000
_cell.angle_alpha   90.00
_cell.angle_beta   90.00
_cell.angle_gamma   90.00
#
_symmetry.space_group_name_H-M   'P 1'
#
loop_
_entity.id
_entity.type
_entity.pdbx_description
1 polymer ?
#
loop_
_entity_poly.entity_id
_entity_poly.type
_entity_poly.pdbx_seq_one_letter_code
_entity_poly.pdbx_strand_id
1 'polypeptide(L)'
;MESISNGLPILAWPMHSDQPWNAVLVCDYLKVGAIVKDWDHRKEILLAQEIEEAIKKVMVYDNGEEIKRRAKKLGEKVMQAAADGGSSNIELLPFIALVTRP
;
A
#
# COMPACT_ATOMS: atom_id res chain seq x y z
N MET A 1 -3.21 3.50 2.88
CA MET A 1 -4.37 2.74 3.38
C MET A 1 -5.47 2.63 2.34
N GLU A 2 -5.99 3.73 1.81
CA GLU A 2 -7.11 3.75 0.83
C GLU A 2 -6.91 2.81 -0.37
N SER A 3 -5.72 2.83 -0.99
CA SER A 3 -5.41 1.93 -2.11
C SER A 3 -5.49 0.45 -1.70
N ILE A 4 -4.90 0.09 -0.55
CA ILE A 4 -4.91 -1.28 -0.04
C ILE A 4 -6.34 -1.72 0.29
N SER A 5 -7.14 -0.91 0.97
CA SER A 5 -8.53 -1.29 1.32
C SER A 5 -9.41 -1.52 0.08
N ASN A 6 -9.13 -0.81 -1.01
CA ASN A 6 -9.79 -1.03 -2.30
C ASN A 6 -9.16 -2.16 -3.13
N GLY A 7 -8.14 -2.84 -2.61
CA GLY A 7 -7.47 -3.94 -3.30
C GLY A 7 -6.66 -3.51 -4.53
N LEU A 8 -6.25 -2.24 -4.58
CA LEU A 8 -5.52 -1.66 -5.70
C LEU A 8 -4.01 -1.76 -5.47
N PRO A 9 -3.20 -2.05 -6.50
CA PRO A 9 -1.75 -1.96 -6.39
C PRO A 9 -1.29 -0.50 -6.26
N ILE A 10 -0.11 -0.31 -5.65
CA ILE A 10 0.48 1.03 -5.46
C ILE A 10 1.72 1.20 -6.34
N LEU A 11 1.74 2.26 -7.13
CA LEU A 11 2.96 2.77 -7.74
C LEU A 11 3.60 3.78 -6.77
N ALA A 12 4.63 3.34 -6.07
CA ALA A 12 5.23 4.08 -4.97
C ALA A 12 6.21 5.14 -5.47
N TRP A 13 5.96 6.40 -5.10
CA TRP A 13 6.81 7.54 -5.35
C TRP A 13 7.02 8.33 -4.04
N PRO A 14 7.97 7.91 -3.19
CA PRO A 14 8.23 8.57 -1.90
C PRO A 14 8.81 9.97 -2.09
N MET A 15 8.27 10.94 -1.36
CA MET A 15 8.61 12.37 -1.42
C MET A 15 9.14 12.92 -0.10
N HIS A 16 8.61 12.50 1.05
CA HIS A 16 9.08 12.95 2.37
C HIS A 16 8.60 12.08 3.54
N SER A 17 9.00 12.46 4.76
CA SER A 17 8.58 11.86 6.03
C SER A 17 8.81 10.34 6.08
N ASP A 18 7.77 9.57 6.38
CA ASP A 18 7.74 8.12 6.51
C ASP A 18 7.47 7.40 5.18
N GLN A 19 7.21 8.14 4.09
CA GLN A 19 6.93 7.56 2.78
C GLN A 19 8.01 6.60 2.26
N PRO A 20 9.33 6.81 2.50
CA PRO A 20 10.35 5.84 2.11
C PRO A 20 10.14 4.47 2.76
N TRP A 21 9.78 4.47 4.05
CA TRP A 21 9.47 3.24 4.79
C TRP A 21 8.16 2.62 4.35
N ASN A 22 7.14 3.44 4.06
CA ASN A 22 5.89 2.96 3.50
C ASN A 22 6.09 2.32 2.11
N ALA A 23 6.99 2.86 1.29
CA ALA A 23 7.35 2.30 0.00
C ALA A 23 8.02 0.93 0.16
N VAL A 24 8.99 0.80 1.07
CA VAL A 24 9.61 -0.48 1.44
C VAL A 24 8.55 -1.50 1.92
N LEU A 25 7.67 -1.10 2.84
CA LEU A 25 6.60 -1.95 3.34
C LEU A 25 5.70 -2.48 2.20
N VAL A 26 5.26 -1.59 1.32
CA VAL A 26 4.32 -1.90 0.23
C VAL A 26 4.96 -2.73 -0.88
N CYS A 27 6.18 -2.39 -1.28
CA CYS A 27 6.86 -3.01 -2.42
C CYS A 27 7.59 -4.29 -2.04
N ASP A 28 8.32 -4.31 -0.92
CA ASP A 28 9.24 -5.41 -0.60
C ASP A 28 8.58 -6.47 0.30
N TYR A 29 7.83 -6.01 1.31
CA TYR A 29 7.23 -6.91 2.32
C TYR A 29 5.85 -7.39 1.90
N LEU A 30 4.92 -6.47 1.65
CA LEU A 30 3.56 -6.81 1.24
C LEU A 30 3.51 -7.26 -0.23
N LYS A 31 4.42 -6.75 -1.06
CA LYS A 31 4.49 -6.99 -2.51
C LYS A 31 3.18 -6.67 -3.21
N VAL A 32 2.56 -5.55 -2.82
CA VAL A 32 1.32 -5.02 -3.40
C VAL A 32 1.56 -3.73 -4.18
N GLY A 33 2.81 -3.42 -4.48
CA GLY A 33 3.18 -2.25 -5.27
C GLY A 33 4.54 -2.39 -5.95
N ALA A 34 4.89 -1.38 -6.73
CA ALA A 34 6.18 -1.26 -7.39
C ALA A 34 6.73 0.16 -7.21
N ILE A 35 8.05 0.28 -7.08
CA ILE A 35 8.73 1.58 -6.98
C ILE A 35 8.74 2.25 -8.36
N VAL A 36 8.30 3.50 -8.40
CA VAL A 36 8.46 4.39 -9.57
C VAL A 36 9.77 5.14 -9.45
N LYS A 37 10.05 5.71 -8.28
CA LYS A 37 11.27 6.46 -8.00
C LYS A 37 11.85 6.02 -6.66
N ASP A 38 13.10 5.58 -6.68
CA ASP A 38 13.79 5.21 -5.44
C ASP A 38 14.06 6.45 -4.57
N TRP A 39 13.97 6.29 -3.26
CA TRP A 39 14.22 7.34 -2.29
C TRP A 39 15.68 7.85 -2.33
N ASP A 40 16.63 6.97 -2.60
CA ASP A 40 18.03 7.34 -2.72
C ASP A 40 18.24 8.32 -3.88
N HIS A 41 17.42 8.19 -4.92
CA HIS A 41 17.41 9.00 -6.13
C HIS A 41 16.37 10.14 -6.08
N ARG A 42 15.80 10.46 -4.91
CA ARG A 42 14.69 11.42 -4.77
C ARG A 42 14.93 12.83 -5.35
N LYS A 43 16.20 13.25 -5.50
CA LYS A 43 16.56 14.56 -6.08
C LYS A 43 16.67 14.56 -7.60
N GLU A 44 16.69 13.39 -8.23
CA GLU A 44 16.82 13.23 -9.68
C GLU A 44 15.49 13.53 -10.38
N ILE A 45 15.54 13.95 -11.65
CA ILE A 45 14.32 14.11 -12.45
C ILE A 45 14.11 12.82 -13.22
N LEU A 46 12.92 12.23 -13.10
CA LEU A 46 12.52 11.09 -13.94
C LEU A 46 12.03 11.58 -15.28
N LEU A 47 12.47 10.90 -16.33
CA LEU A 47 11.95 11.05 -17.67
C LEU A 47 10.57 10.38 -17.80
N ALA A 48 9.77 10.86 -18.75
CA ALA A 48 8.44 10.31 -19.00
C ALA A 48 8.48 8.80 -19.32
N GLN A 49 9.53 8.35 -20.02
CA GLN A 49 9.71 6.93 -20.36
C GLN A 49 9.88 6.04 -19.11
N GLU A 50 10.56 6.55 -18.08
CA GLU A 50 10.76 5.79 -16.83
C GLU A 50 9.44 5.61 -16.06
N ILE A 51 8.60 6.64 -16.09
CA ILE A 51 7.25 6.60 -15.51
C ILE A 51 6.36 5.63 -16.30
N GLU A 52 6.39 5.71 -17.63
CA GLU A 52 5.66 4.80 -18.52
C GLU A 52 6.02 3.33 -18.25
N GLU A 53 7.32 3.05 -18.11
CA GLU A 53 7.82 1.72 -17.82
C GLU A 53 7.34 1.19 -16.45
N ALA A 54 7.33 2.05 -15.42
CA ALA A 54 6.79 1.69 -14.11
C ALA A 54 5.29 1.35 -14.18
N ILE A 55 4.51 2.09 -14.98
CA ILE A 55 3.09 1.80 -15.22
C ILE A 55 2.93 0.46 -15.94
N LYS A 56 3.70 0.21 -17.02
CA LYS A 56 3.63 -1.04 -17.79
C LYS A 56 3.96 -2.27 -16.94
N LYS A 57 4.93 -2.16 -16.02
CA LYS A 57 5.27 -3.24 -15.08
C LYS A 57 4.10 -3.74 -14.25
N VAL A 58 3.17 -2.86 -13.87
CA VAL A 58 2.00 -3.25 -13.07
C VAL A 58 0.79 -3.59 -13.94
N MET A 59 0.62 -2.87 -15.05
CA MET A 59 -0.61 -2.92 -15.85
C MET A 59 -0.56 -3.93 -16.99
N VAL A 60 0.62 -4.16 -17.59
CA VAL A 60 0.77 -4.87 -18.86
C VAL A 60 1.55 -6.17 -18.71
N TYR A 61 2.62 -6.18 -17.93
CA TYR A 61 3.50 -7.34 -17.82
C TYR A 61 2.95 -8.40 -16.88
N ASP A 62 3.30 -9.67 -17.14
CA ASP A 62 2.82 -10.83 -16.38
C ASP A 62 3.16 -10.76 -14.89
N ASN A 63 4.28 -10.15 -14.53
CA ASN A 63 4.65 -9.92 -13.14
C ASN A 63 3.69 -8.96 -12.40
N GLY A 64 3.02 -8.07 -13.12
CA GLY A 64 2.01 -7.14 -12.58
C GLY A 64 0.74 -7.84 -12.11
N GLU A 65 0.37 -8.99 -12.70
CA GLU A 65 -0.80 -9.77 -12.27
C GLU A 65 -0.66 -10.27 -10.84
N GLU A 66 0.52 -10.73 -10.44
CA GLU A 66 0.76 -11.18 -9.07
C GLU A 66 0.65 -10.02 -8.06
N ILE A 67 1.10 -8.81 -8.43
CA ILE A 67 0.95 -7.61 -7.60
C ILE A 67 -0.53 -7.27 -7.41
N LYS A 68 -1.31 -7.25 -8.51
CA LYS A 68 -2.77 -7.00 -8.47
C LYS A 68 -3.51 -8.04 -7.64
N ARG A 69 -3.19 -9.33 -7.81
CA ARG A 69 -3.78 -10.43 -7.05
C ARG A 69 -3.49 -10.30 -5.55
N ARG A 70 -2.26 -9.96 -5.17
CA ARG A 70 -1.87 -9.72 -3.77
C ARG A 70 -2.59 -8.51 -3.19
N ALA A 71 -2.65 -7.41 -3.94
CA ALA A 71 -3.34 -6.19 -3.52
C ALA A 71 -4.82 -6.50 -3.21
N LYS A 72 -5.52 -7.18 -4.11
CA LYS A 72 -6.91 -7.60 -3.90
C LYS A 72 -7.10 -8.45 -2.63
N LYS A 73 -6.28 -9.49 -2.47
CA LYS A 73 -6.33 -10.38 -1.30
C LYS A 73 -6.02 -9.63 0.01
N LEU A 74 -5.09 -8.68 -0.02
CA LEU A 74 -4.76 -7.86 1.14
C LEU A 74 -5.91 -6.91 1.48
N GLY A 75 -6.54 -6.30 0.47
CA GLY A 75 -7.71 -5.43 0.67
C GLY A 75 -8.88 -6.15 1.32
N GLU A 76 -9.19 -7.37 0.87
CA GLU A 76 -10.22 -8.21 1.50
C GLU A 76 -9.92 -8.43 3.00
N LYS A 77 -8.67 -8.72 3.36
CA LYS A 77 -8.27 -8.88 4.76
C LYS A 77 -8.37 -7.59 5.57
N VAL A 78 -7.96 -6.46 5.00
CA VAL A 78 -8.05 -5.14 5.66
C VAL A 78 -9.51 -4.78 5.93
N MET A 79 -10.39 -5.02 4.96
CA MET A 79 -11.83 -4.79 5.12
C MET A 79 -12.45 -5.72 6.16
N GLN A 80 -12.08 -7.00 6.17
CA GLN A 80 -12.53 -7.96 7.18
C GLN A 80 -12.05 -7.58 8.60
N ALA A 81 -10.82 -7.09 8.73
CA ALA A 81 -10.29 -6.65 10.02
C ALA A 81 -11.04 -5.43 10.58
N ALA A 82 -11.52 -4.54 9.71
CA ALA A 82 -12.24 -3.33 10.09
C ALA A 82 -13.76 -3.50 10.26
N ALA A 83 -14.35 -4.56 9.69
CA ALA A 83 -15.78 -4.86 9.80
C ALA A 83 -16.19 -5.19 11.25
N ASP A 84 -17.51 -5.20 11.51
CA ASP A 84 -18.06 -5.57 12.82
C ASP A 84 -17.61 -6.97 13.23
N GLY A 85 -17.07 -7.10 14.44
CA GLY A 85 -16.47 -8.34 14.91
C GLY A 85 -15.12 -8.69 14.27
N GLY A 86 -14.58 -7.82 13.42
CA GLY A 86 -13.21 -7.91 12.89
C GLY A 86 -12.16 -7.58 13.95
N SER A 87 -10.91 -8.01 13.72
CA SER A 87 -9.82 -7.84 14.69
C SER A 87 -9.60 -6.39 15.10
N SER A 88 -9.62 -5.44 14.16
CA SER A 88 -9.40 -4.03 14.49
C SER A 88 -10.59 -3.43 15.22
N ASN A 89 -11.80 -3.87 14.89
CA ASN A 89 -13.02 -3.47 15.59
C ASN A 89 -13.01 -3.96 17.04
N ILE A 90 -12.64 -5.23 17.26
CA ILE A 90 -12.53 -5.85 18.60
C ILE A 90 -11.50 -5.12 19.46
N GLU A 91 -10.37 -4.70 18.91
CA GLU A 91 -9.34 -3.96 19.67
C GLU A 91 -9.73 -2.49 19.91
N LEU A 92 -10.49 -1.87 19.00
CA LEU A 92 -10.92 -0.48 19.13
C LEU A 92 -11.98 -0.29 20.23
N LEU A 93 -12.89 -1.25 20.40
CA LEU A 93 -13.98 -1.15 21.38
C LEU A 93 -13.49 -0.99 22.84
N PRO A 94 -12.55 -1.79 23.35
CA PRO A 94 -11.94 -1.58 24.67
C PRO A 94 -11.21 -0.25 24.79
N PHE A 95 -10.52 0.19 23.73
CA PHE A 95 -9.83 1.48 23.72
C PHE A 95 -10.82 2.64 23.90
N ILE A 96 -11.93 2.64 23.17
CA ILE A 96 -13.01 3.62 23.34
C ILE A 96 -13.51 3.60 24.78
N ALA A 97 -13.85 2.41 25.30
CA ALA A 97 -14.34 2.26 26.66
C ALA A 97 -13.34 2.73 27.73
N LEU A 98 -12.03 2.69 27.45
CA LEU A 98 -10.98 3.19 28.33
C LEU A 98 -10.91 4.73 28.33
N VAL A 99 -10.95 5.36 27.16
CA VAL A 99 -10.79 6.82 27.04
C VAL A 99 -12.07 7.60 27.34
N THR A 100 -13.24 6.94 27.33
CA THR A 100 -14.52 7.52 27.73
C THR A 100 -14.88 7.25 29.19
N ARG A 101 -13.95 6.74 30.01
CA ARG A 101 -14.21 6.58 31.45
C ARG A 101 -14.39 7.95 32.10
N PRO A 102 -15.43 8.15 32.92
CA PRO A 102 -15.63 9.39 33.65
C PRO A 102 -14.55 9.62 34.73
#